data_AF-A0A821WG95-F1
#
_entry.id   AF-A0A821WG95-F1
#
_cell.length_a   1.000
_cell.length_b   1.000
_cell.length_c   1.000
_cell.angle_alpha   90.00
_cell.angle_beta   90.00
_cell.angle_gamma   90.00
#
_symmetry.space_group_name_H-M   'P 1'
#
loop_
_entity.id
_entity.type
_entity.pdbx_description
1 polymer ?
#
loop_
_entity_poly.entity_id
_entity_poly.type
_entity_poly.pdbx_seq_one_letter_code
_entity_poly.pdbx_strand_id
1 'polypeptide(L)' 'TSMYPGIAACMQTEITALAPSTMKIKVIAPPERKYSVCIGGSILALLSTFQQM' A
#
# COMPACT_ATOMS: atom_id res chain seq x y z
N THR A 1 9.18 -5.47 -8.69
CA THR A 1 8.09 -4.83 -9.46
C THR A 1 6.74 -5.31 -8.97
N SER A 2 5.98 -4.49 -8.24
CA SER A 2 4.60 -4.87 -7.87
C SER A 2 3.60 -4.64 -9.00
N MET A 3 4.04 -4.20 -10.19
CA MET A 3 3.15 -3.83 -11.30
C MET A 3 2.52 -5.01 -12.06
N TYR A 4 2.85 -6.25 -11.71
CA TYR A 4 2.32 -7.43 -12.41
C TYR A 4 0.78 -7.50 -12.30
N PRO A 5 0.07 -7.82 -13.39
CA PRO A 5 -1.38 -8.04 -13.37
C PRO A 5 -1.75 -9.15 -12.38
N GLY A 6 -2.80 -8.96 -11.57
CA GLY A 6 -3.27 -10.01 -10.64
C GLY A 6 -2.43 -10.24 -9.38
N ILE A 7 -1.30 -9.55 -9.20
CA ILE A 7 -0.48 -9.70 -7.98
C ILE A 7 -1.23 -9.32 -6.69
N ALA A 8 -2.17 -8.38 -6.78
CA ALA A 8 -2.99 -7.97 -5.63
C ALA A 8 -3.91 -9.11 -5.15
N ALA A 9 -4.51 -9.84 -6.09
CA ALA A 9 -5.33 -11.01 -5.79
C ALA A 9 -4.48 -12.16 -5.26
N CYS A 10 -3.31 -12.40 -5.86
CA CYS A 10 -2.35 -13.41 -5.39
C CYS A 10 -1.95 -13.15 -3.93
N MET A 11 -1.52 -11.93 -3.62
CA MET A 11 -1.13 -11.52 -2.26
C MET A 11 -2.30 -11.61 -1.27
N GLN A 12 -3.51 -11.25 -1.69
CA GLN A 12 -4.69 -11.38 -0.84
C GLN A 12 -4.94 -12.84 -0.45
N THR A 13 -4.86 -13.77 -1.40
CA THR A 13 -5.08 -15.20 -1.14
C THR A 13 -3.97 -15.79 -0.28
N GLU A 14 -2.69 -15.51 -0.57
CA GLU A 14 -1.57 -16.02 0.22
C GLU A 14 -1.61 -15.51 1.67
N ILE A 15 -1.86 -14.21 1.88
CA ILE A 15 -1.93 -13.63 3.22
C ILE A 15 -3.16 -14.17 3.98
N THR A 16 -4.29 -14.35 3.30
CA THR A 16 -5.49 -14.92 3.92
C THR A 16 -5.30 -16.39 4.32
N ALA A 17 -4.48 -17.16 3.59
CA ALA A 17 -4.15 -18.54 3.96
C ALA A 17 -3.21 -18.63 5.17
N LEU A 18 -2.35 -17.62 5.37
CA LEU A 18 -1.38 -17.59 6.46
C LEU A 18 -1.90 -16.93 7.75
N ALA A 19 -2.83 -15.99 7.63
CA ALA A 19 -3.32 -15.22 8.77
C ALA A 19 -4.52 -15.89 9.46
N PRO A 20 -4.67 -15.72 10.79
CA PRO A 20 -5.85 -16.19 11.51
C PRO A 20 -7.14 -15.56 10.98
N SER A 21 -8.22 -16.34 10.93
CA SER A 21 -9.56 -15.92 10.42
C SER A 21 -10.21 -14.78 11.21
N THR A 22 -9.66 -14.40 12.35
CA THR A 22 -10.09 -13.26 13.17
C THR A 22 -9.65 -11.91 12.61
N MET A 23 -8.70 -11.87 11.66
CA MET A 23 -8.20 -10.64 11.05
C MET A 23 -8.81 -10.39 9.67
N LYS A 24 -9.27 -9.16 9.43
CA LYS A 24 -9.69 -8.70 8.09
C LYS A 24 -8.49 -8.17 7.33
N ILE A 25 -8.11 -8.86 6.26
CA ILE A 25 -6.98 -8.48 5.40
C ILE A 25 -7.50 -7.71 4.19
N LYS A 26 -6.93 -6.54 3.91
CA LYS A 26 -7.25 -5.71 2.74
C LYS A 26 -5.98 -5.33 1.99
N VAL A 27 -5.76 -5.95 0.83
CA VAL A 27 -4.67 -5.56 -0.08
C VAL A 27 -5.09 -4.37 -0.93
N ILE A 28 -4.32 -3.27 -0.86
CA ILE A 28 -4.55 -2.04 -1.63
C ILE A 28 -3.45 -1.89 -2.68
N ALA A 29 -3.83 -1.96 -3.95
CA ALA A 29 -2.91 -1.96 -5.08
C ALA A 29 -3.43 -1.06 -6.22
N PRO A 30 -3.37 0.29 -6.06
CA PRO A 30 -3.82 1.22 -7.07
C PRO A 30 -2.92 1.18 -8.32
N PRO A 31 -3.43 1.57 -9.51
CA PRO A 31 -2.65 1.59 -10.75
C PRO A 31 -1.45 2.55 -10.67
N GLU A 32 -1.57 3.62 -9.89
CA GLU A 32 -0.52 4.64 -9.70
C GLU A 32 0.55 4.24 -8.67
N ARG A 33 0.55 2.99 -8.17
CA ARG A 33 1.46 2.49 -7.12
C ARG A 33 2.95 2.72 -7.37
N LYS A 34 3.37 2.92 -8.64
CA LYS A 34 4.75 3.30 -9.00
C LYS A 34 5.15 4.67 -8.42
N TYR A 35 4.20 5.60 -8.32
CA TYR A 35 4.42 6.96 -7.86
C TYR A 35 4.00 7.18 -6.41
N SER A 36 3.45 6.17 -5.75
CA SER A 36 2.91 6.28 -4.38
C SER A 36 3.92 6.86 -3.38
N VAL A 37 5.22 6.55 -3.53
CA VAL A 37 6.29 7.09 -2.68
C VAL A 37 6.49 8.59 -2.93
N CYS A 38 6.53 9.01 -4.20
CA CYS A 38 6.68 10.41 -4.56
C CYS A 38 5.46 11.25 -4.14
N ILE A 39 4.24 10.72 -4.37
CA ILE A 39 2.99 11.36 -3.94
C ILE A 39 2.99 11.53 -2.41
N GLY A 40 3.34 10.47 -1.68
CA GLY A 40 3.45 10.52 -0.22
C GLY A 40 4.46 11.56 0.26
N GLY A 41 5.63 11.65 -0.39
CA GLY A 41 6.65 12.64 -0.08
C GLY A 41 6.20 14.08 -0.33
N SER A 42 5.48 14.32 -1.44
CA SER A 42 4.90 15.64 -1.73
C SER A 42 3.85 16.05 -0.70
N ILE A 43 3.00 15.11 -0.26
CA ILE A 43 2.02 15.38 0.80
C ILE A 43 2.73 15.66 2.13
N LEU A 44 3.73 14.84 2.48
CA LEU A 44 4.48 14.98 3.72
C LEU A 44 5.15 16.36 3.83
N ALA A 45 5.77 16.84 2.74
CA ALA A 45 6.43 18.15 2.69
C ALA A 45 5.48 19.33 2.87
N LEU A 46 4.18 19.14 2.59
CA LEU A 46 3.15 20.16 2.75
C LEU A 46 2.53 20.18 4.16
N LEU A 47 2.84 19.20 5.01
CA LEU A 47 2.29 19.15 6.38
C LEU A 47 2.99 20.18 7.27
N SER A 48 2.21 20.96 8.02
CA SER A 48 2.74 21.90 9.02
C SER A 48 3.54 21.20 10.12
N THR A 49 3.16 19.96 10.46
CA THR A 49 3.91 19.12 11.40
C THR A 49 5.29 18.76 10.90
N PHE A 50 5.51 18.69 9.58
CA PHE A 50 6.82 18.45 8.99
C PHE A 50 7.73 19.69 9.10
N GLN A 51 7.17 20.90 9.19
CA GLN A 51 7.95 22.11 9.42
C GLN A 51 8.49 22.22 10.85
N GLN A 52 7.86 21.54 11.80
CA GLN A 52 8.25 21.51 13.22
C GLN A 52 9.25 20.38 13.53
N MET A 53 9.67 19.63 12.51
CA MET A 53 10.56 18.48 12.62
C MET A 53 12.03 18.88 12.44
#